data_AF-A0A496RWT9-F1
#
_entry.id   AF-A0A496RWT9-F1
#
_cell.length_a   1.000
_cell.length_b   1.000
_cell.length_c   1.000
_cell.angle_alpha   90.00
_cell.angle_beta   90.00
_cell.angle_gamma   90.00
#
_symmetry.space_group_name_H-M   'P 1'
#
loop_
_entity.id
_entity.type
_entity.pdbx_description
1 polymer ?
#
loop_
_entity_poly.entity_id
_entity_poly.type
_entity_poly.pdbx_seq_one_letter_code
_entity_poly.pdbx_strand_id
1 'polypeptide(L)'
;MKILKKTLTSLIILIIVVAAIPFLHETLDYYPPISEKPGAALVGLLTGQRVSIETSLNLPVEHLPVYTGNSTQYLIAACFVDSNESYENCRDRLCFLEEKGELKEFPRIYENIRYRKLVNVTDDSSKIIDKIRRGEFYTSNPKRHPMSYLGRVKIFDSEIGYYNQTLYQFKEGTGFYVPVWVLHAETSNYGKETLLVEAFI
;
A
#
# COMPACT_ATOMS: atom_id res chain seq x y z
N MET A 1 49.47 6.53 -36.31
CA MET A 1 48.31 5.74 -36.79
C MET A 1 47.64 4.85 -35.73
N LYS A 2 48.38 4.18 -34.84
CA LYS A 2 47.80 3.32 -33.77
C LYS A 2 46.96 4.08 -32.71
N ILE A 3 47.36 5.30 -32.36
CA ILE A 3 46.66 6.13 -31.36
C ILE A 3 45.30 6.59 -31.90
N LEU A 4 45.25 7.04 -33.16
CA LEU A 4 44.03 7.48 -33.84
C LEU A 4 42.96 6.37 -33.92
N LYS A 5 43.39 5.12 -34.17
CA LYS A 5 42.50 3.95 -34.15
C LYS A 5 41.90 3.73 -32.76
N LYS A 6 42.71 3.75 -31.70
CA LYS A 6 42.23 3.53 -30.31
C LYS A 6 41.25 4.61 -29.87
N THR A 7 41.52 5.89 -30.17
CA THR A 7 40.61 6.99 -29.85
C THR A 7 39.28 6.88 -30.61
N LEU A 8 39.32 6.47 -31.87
CA LEU A 8 38.11 6.26 -32.66
C LEU A 8 37.28 5.08 -32.12
N THR A 9 37.93 3.99 -31.71
CA THR A 9 37.24 2.84 -31.10
C THR A 9 36.58 3.21 -29.78
N SER A 10 37.25 3.94 -28.89
CA SER A 10 36.65 4.43 -27.63
C SER A 10 35.46 5.34 -27.87
N LEU A 11 35.54 6.24 -28.86
CA LEU A 11 34.43 7.14 -29.20
C LEU A 11 33.20 6.37 -29.70
N ILE A 12 33.40 5.37 -30.57
CA ILE A 12 32.32 4.53 -31.07
C ILE A 12 31.66 3.73 -29.94
N ILE A 13 32.44 3.17 -29.02
CA ILE A 13 31.90 2.46 -27.84
C ILE A 13 31.08 3.42 -26.98
N LEU A 14 31.57 4.64 -26.73
CA LEU A 14 30.84 5.63 -25.95
C LEU A 14 29.52 6.02 -26.61
N ILE A 15 29.51 6.23 -27.93
CA ILE A 15 28.29 6.53 -28.70
C ILE A 15 27.30 5.37 -28.63
N ILE A 16 27.76 4.12 -28.74
CA ILE A 16 26.91 2.93 -28.62
C ILE A 16 26.30 2.85 -27.22
N VAL A 17 27.11 3.06 -26.17
CA VAL A 17 26.61 3.05 -24.78
C VAL A 17 25.57 4.15 -24.57
N VAL A 18 25.86 5.38 -25.01
CA VAL A 18 24.93 6.51 -24.87
C VAL A 18 23.64 6.30 -25.66
N ALA A 19 23.72 5.74 -26.87
CA ALA A 19 22.56 5.42 -27.69
C ALA A 19 21.77 4.20 -27.17
N ALA A 20 22.42 3.31 -26.42
CA ALA A 20 21.76 2.17 -25.79
C ALA A 20 21.06 2.54 -24.47
N ILE A 21 21.45 3.62 -23.79
CA ILE A 21 20.82 4.05 -22.52
C ILE A 21 19.30 4.28 -22.65
N PRO A 22 18.77 4.99 -23.68
CA PRO A 22 17.32 5.13 -23.88
C PRO A 22 16.61 3.79 -24.10
N PHE A 23 17.20 2.90 -24.90
CA PHE A 23 16.66 1.55 -25.13
C PHE A 23 16.67 0.70 -23.86
N LEU A 24 17.74 0.79 -23.06
CA LEU A 24 17.81 0.14 -21.76
C LEU A 24 16.77 0.74 -20.79
N HIS A 25 16.53 2.04 -20.85
CA HIS A 25 15.51 2.71 -20.05
C HIS A 25 14.09 2.23 -20.43
N GLU A 26 13.80 2.10 -21.72
CA GLU A 26 12.51 1.58 -22.20
C GLU A 26 12.33 0.09 -21.90
N THR A 27 13.39 -0.73 -22.00
CA THR A 27 13.31 -2.16 -21.63
C THR A 27 13.20 -2.38 -20.12
N LEU A 28 13.74 -1.49 -19.28
CA LEU A 28 13.50 -1.48 -17.83
C LEU A 28 12.12 -0.94 -17.47
N ASP A 29 11.49 -0.15 -18.35
CA ASP A 29 10.11 0.33 -18.23
C ASP A 29 9.10 -0.59 -18.97
N TYR A 30 9.53 -1.73 -19.55
CA TYR A 30 8.65 -2.67 -20.23
C TYR A 30 7.85 -3.51 -19.21
N TYR A 31 6.52 -3.43 -19.30
CA TYR A 31 5.59 -4.19 -18.45
C TYR A 31 4.84 -5.25 -19.27
N PRO A 32 5.18 -6.55 -19.11
CA PRO A 32 4.52 -7.59 -19.86
C PRO A 32 3.05 -7.76 -19.40
N PRO A 33 2.11 -7.96 -20.35
CA PRO A 33 0.70 -8.22 -20.03
C PRO A 33 0.49 -9.62 -19.42
N ILE A 34 -0.65 -9.79 -18.74
CA ILE A 34 -1.08 -10.95 -17.94
C ILE A 34 -0.94 -12.32 -18.64
N SER A 35 -0.94 -12.36 -19.98
CA SER A 35 -0.76 -13.59 -20.75
C SER A 35 0.62 -14.24 -20.55
N GLU A 36 1.58 -13.51 -20.00
CA GLU A 36 2.93 -13.99 -19.69
C GLU A 36 3.03 -14.36 -18.19
N LYS A 37 2.67 -15.60 -17.82
CA LYS A 37 2.94 -16.21 -16.49
C LYS A 37 3.66 -17.56 -16.70
N PRO A 38 4.58 -18.02 -15.81
CA PRO A 38 4.67 -17.80 -14.36
C PRO A 38 5.98 -17.11 -13.91
N GLY A 39 5.93 -16.35 -12.80
CA GLY A 39 7.11 -15.69 -12.23
C GLY A 39 6.91 -14.28 -11.68
N ALA A 40 5.68 -13.76 -11.62
CA ALA A 40 5.35 -12.36 -11.29
C ALA A 40 6.05 -11.78 -10.03
N ALA A 41 6.31 -12.59 -9.00
CA ALA A 41 7.05 -12.16 -7.81
C ALA A 41 8.56 -11.98 -8.09
N LEU A 42 9.16 -12.88 -8.89
CA LEU A 42 10.55 -12.78 -9.32
C LEU A 42 10.74 -11.66 -10.34
N VAL A 43 9.77 -11.49 -11.26
CA VAL A 43 9.74 -10.40 -12.23
C VAL A 43 9.63 -9.07 -11.50
N GLY A 44 8.74 -8.89 -10.52
CA GLY A 44 8.66 -7.62 -9.77
C GLY A 44 9.91 -7.25 -8.97
N LEU A 45 10.62 -8.27 -8.46
CA LEU A 45 11.94 -8.13 -7.84
C LEU A 45 13.03 -7.75 -8.85
N LEU A 46 12.94 -8.27 -10.08
CA LEU A 46 13.92 -8.05 -11.16
C LEU A 46 13.62 -6.83 -12.03
N THR A 47 12.36 -6.37 -12.12
CA THR A 47 11.89 -5.24 -12.94
C THR A 47 11.79 -3.92 -12.18
N GLY A 48 12.15 -3.92 -10.89
CA GLY A 48 12.34 -2.69 -10.13
C GLY A 48 11.04 -1.95 -9.82
N GLN A 49 10.17 -2.54 -9.00
CA GLN A 49 8.97 -1.83 -8.52
C GLN A 49 9.40 -0.58 -7.76
N ARG A 50 9.21 0.57 -8.41
CA ARG A 50 9.49 1.88 -7.84
C ARG A 50 8.25 2.35 -7.13
N VAL A 51 8.31 2.35 -5.80
CA VAL A 51 7.28 2.90 -4.94
C VAL A 51 7.84 4.16 -4.30
N SER A 52 7.14 5.28 -4.45
CA SER A 52 7.41 6.52 -3.75
C SER A 52 6.20 6.93 -2.92
N ILE A 53 6.46 7.50 -1.75
CA ILE A 53 5.46 8.06 -0.86
C ILE A 53 5.71 9.57 -0.77
N GLU A 54 4.74 10.36 -1.22
CA GLU A 54 4.79 11.83 -1.21
C GLU A 54 3.89 12.45 -0.13
N THR A 55 3.29 11.61 0.70
CA THR A 55 2.48 11.99 1.86
C THR A 55 3.13 11.50 3.15
N SER A 56 2.80 12.13 4.28
CA SER A 56 3.23 11.66 5.58
C SER A 56 2.35 10.50 6.04
N LEU A 57 2.97 9.34 6.29
CA LEU A 57 2.37 8.31 7.12
C LEU A 57 2.59 8.73 8.57
N ASN A 58 1.57 9.29 9.22
CA ASN A 58 1.62 9.64 10.63
C ASN A 58 0.50 8.92 11.36
N LEU A 59 0.87 8.07 12.31
CA LEU A 59 -0.06 7.47 13.24
C LEU A 59 0.09 8.17 14.59
N PRO A 60 -0.99 8.69 15.19
CA PRO A 60 -0.91 9.32 16.50
C PRO A 60 -0.68 8.32 17.63
N VAL A 61 -0.79 7.01 17.35
CA VAL A 61 -0.75 5.95 18.36
C VAL A 61 0.06 4.75 17.89
N GLU A 62 0.69 4.06 18.84
CA GLU A 62 1.52 2.87 18.57
C GLU A 62 0.70 1.57 18.46
N HIS A 63 -0.54 1.58 18.98
CA HIS A 63 -1.40 0.40 19.05
C HIS A 63 -2.79 0.70 18.52
N LEU A 64 -3.29 -0.17 17.65
CA LEU A 64 -4.68 -0.12 17.18
C LEU A 64 -5.42 -1.41 17.51
N PRO A 65 -6.72 -1.35 17.81
CA PRO A 65 -7.52 -2.54 18.04
C PRO A 65 -7.75 -3.29 16.73
N VAL A 66 -7.95 -4.60 16.85
CA VAL A 66 -8.55 -5.48 15.85
C VAL A 66 -9.93 -5.85 16.34
N TYR A 67 -10.90 -5.88 15.42
CA TYR A 67 -12.27 -6.22 15.75
C TYR A 67 -12.75 -7.48 15.04
N THR A 68 -13.84 -8.05 15.57
CA THR A 68 -14.54 -9.20 15.01
C THR A 68 -16.03 -8.90 14.95
N GLY A 69 -16.69 -9.15 13.83
CA GLY A 69 -18.11 -8.86 13.72
C GLY A 69 -18.74 -9.06 12.37
N ASN A 70 -20.07 -8.92 12.33
CA ASN A 70 -20.85 -8.95 11.10
C ASN A 70 -21.18 -7.51 10.70
N SER A 71 -20.43 -6.98 9.74
CA SER A 71 -20.79 -5.76 9.01
C SER A 71 -20.68 -6.04 7.52
N THR A 72 -21.55 -5.41 6.75
CA THR A 72 -21.58 -5.47 5.29
C THR A 72 -20.54 -4.56 4.66
N GLN A 73 -19.91 -3.68 5.45
CA GLN A 73 -18.87 -2.77 4.98
C GLN A 73 -17.53 -3.51 4.89
N TYR A 74 -16.89 -3.39 3.73
CA TYR A 74 -15.57 -3.99 3.48
C TYR A 74 -14.43 -3.13 4.02
N LEU A 75 -14.63 -1.81 4.04
CA LEU A 75 -13.68 -0.80 4.52
C LEU A 75 -14.45 0.21 5.36
N ILE A 76 -13.94 0.49 6.55
CA ILE A 76 -14.48 1.47 7.48
C ILE A 76 -13.39 2.50 7.71
N ALA A 77 -13.62 3.77 7.35
CA ALA A 77 -12.65 4.82 7.59
C ALA A 77 -12.50 5.08 9.10
N ALA A 78 -11.31 5.49 9.54
CA ALA A 78 -11.05 5.84 10.93
C ALA A 78 -10.70 7.34 11.08
N CYS A 79 -10.90 7.87 12.28
CA CYS A 79 -10.50 9.22 12.67
C CYS A 79 -9.92 9.19 14.09
N PHE A 80 -8.90 9.99 14.33
CA PHE A 80 -8.30 10.21 15.64
C PHE A 80 -8.59 11.64 16.06
N VAL A 81 -9.04 11.82 17.29
CA VAL A 81 -9.40 13.12 17.85
C VAL A 81 -8.84 13.26 19.25
N ASP A 82 -8.54 14.48 19.65
CA ASP A 82 -7.90 14.82 20.93
C ASP A 82 -8.89 15.35 21.99
N SER A 83 -10.19 15.40 21.65
CA SER A 83 -11.22 16.05 22.45
C SER A 83 -12.57 15.35 22.34
N ASN A 84 -13.29 15.26 23.47
CA ASN A 84 -14.62 14.64 23.53
C ASN A 84 -15.62 15.30 22.58
N GLU A 85 -15.55 16.61 22.40
CA GLU A 85 -16.44 17.33 21.49
C GLU A 85 -16.23 16.89 20.03
N SER A 86 -14.98 16.72 19.62
CA SER A 86 -14.63 16.20 18.29
C SER A 86 -15.00 14.72 18.12
N TYR A 87 -14.92 13.94 19.21
CA TYR A 87 -15.26 12.52 19.23
C TYR A 87 -16.73 12.27 18.90
N GLU A 88 -17.63 13.03 19.53
CA GLU A 88 -19.07 12.95 19.28
C GLU A 88 -19.46 13.41 17.86
N ASN A 89 -18.60 14.20 17.22
CA ASN A 89 -18.84 14.73 15.87
C ASN A 89 -18.32 13.83 14.75
N CYS A 90 -17.53 12.79 15.03
CA CYS A 90 -17.03 11.90 13.99
C CYS A 90 -18.09 10.87 13.57
N ARG A 91 -19.00 11.30 12.70
CA ARG A 91 -20.07 10.46 12.13
C ARG A 91 -19.53 9.56 11.01
N ASP A 92 -20.09 8.36 10.88
CA ASP A 92 -19.81 7.38 9.80
C ASP A 92 -18.37 6.85 9.72
N ARG A 93 -17.55 7.06 10.76
CA ARG A 93 -16.15 6.60 10.84
C ARG A 93 -15.87 5.93 12.18
N LEU A 94 -14.80 5.15 12.25
CA LEU A 94 -14.26 4.67 13.52
C LEU A 94 -13.51 5.78 14.24
N CYS A 95 -14.15 6.39 15.24
CA CYS A 95 -13.57 7.47 16.02
C CYS A 95 -12.77 6.99 17.21
N PHE A 96 -11.55 7.47 17.35
CA PHE A 96 -10.66 7.13 18.43
C PHE A 96 -10.33 8.38 19.22
N LEU A 97 -10.64 8.35 20.52
CA LEU A 97 -10.22 9.42 21.42
C LEU A 97 -8.79 9.14 21.85
N GLU A 98 -7.89 10.02 21.43
CA GLU A 98 -6.47 9.99 21.73
C GLU A 98 -6.16 10.93 22.89
N GLU A 99 -5.35 10.49 23.84
CA GLU A 99 -4.78 11.33 24.88
C GLU A 99 -3.29 10.97 25.05
N LYS A 100 -2.41 11.91 24.67
CA LYS A 100 -0.94 11.77 24.80
C LYS A 100 -0.36 10.56 24.05
N GLY A 101 -0.82 10.31 22.82
CA GLY A 101 -0.34 9.19 22.01
C GLY A 101 -0.89 7.82 22.41
N GLU A 102 -1.83 7.78 23.35
CA GLU A 102 -2.55 6.57 23.74
C GLU A 102 -4.04 6.66 23.40
N LEU A 103 -4.64 5.52 23.08
CA LEU A 103 -6.08 5.43 22.89
C LEU A 103 -6.79 5.36 24.23
N LYS A 104 -7.56 6.41 24.56
CA LYS A 104 -8.38 6.47 25.76
C LYS A 104 -9.70 5.74 25.58
N GLU A 105 -10.34 5.93 24.43
CA GLU A 105 -11.63 5.29 24.13
C GLU A 105 -11.65 4.69 22.72
N PHE A 106 -12.14 3.45 22.67
CA PHE A 106 -12.48 2.78 21.43
C PHE A 106 -13.94 3.03 21.13
N PRO A 107 -14.28 3.20 19.86
CA PRO A 107 -15.65 3.49 19.54
C PRO A 107 -16.54 2.26 19.64
N ARG A 108 -17.74 2.46 20.19
CA ARG A 108 -18.80 1.44 20.26
C ARG A 108 -19.49 1.35 18.91
N ILE A 109 -18.82 0.80 17.91
CA ILE A 109 -19.33 0.88 16.55
C ILE A 109 -19.93 -0.43 16.16
N TYR A 110 -21.23 -0.37 15.89
CA TYR A 110 -22.10 -1.45 15.46
C TYR A 110 -22.43 -2.46 16.58
N GLU A 111 -23.71 -2.78 16.73
CA GLU A 111 -24.21 -3.83 17.65
C GLU A 111 -23.53 -5.20 17.42
N ASN A 112 -22.87 -5.37 16.27
CA ASN A 112 -22.31 -6.62 15.80
C ASN A 112 -20.78 -6.63 15.63
N ILE A 113 -20.04 -5.57 15.97
CA ILE A 113 -18.57 -5.58 15.96
C ILE A 113 -18.04 -5.50 17.40
N ARG A 114 -17.09 -6.37 17.74
CA ARG A 114 -16.54 -6.52 19.09
C ARG A 114 -15.03 -6.40 19.06
N TYR A 115 -14.49 -5.73 20.07
CA TYR A 115 -13.06 -5.68 20.33
C TYR A 115 -12.49 -7.10 20.49
N ARG A 116 -11.32 -7.34 19.89
CA ARG A 116 -10.62 -8.63 19.99
C ARG A 116 -9.29 -8.50 20.70
N LYS A 117 -8.40 -7.65 20.19
CA LYS A 117 -7.03 -7.44 20.69
C LYS A 117 -6.46 -6.13 20.19
N LEU A 118 -5.40 -5.63 20.81
CA LEU A 118 -4.53 -4.61 20.25
C LEU A 118 -3.45 -5.25 19.37
N VAL A 119 -3.01 -4.51 18.36
CA VAL A 119 -1.84 -4.83 17.52
C VAL A 119 -0.95 -3.61 17.41
N ASN A 120 0.36 -3.86 17.35
CA ASN A 120 1.35 -2.81 17.12
C ASN A 120 1.25 -2.36 15.67
N VAL A 121 1.13 -1.05 15.47
CA VAL A 121 1.06 -0.47 14.14
C VAL A 121 2.34 0.23 13.77
N THR A 122 2.54 0.45 12.48
CA THR A 122 3.72 1.10 11.96
C THR A 122 3.36 2.15 10.93
N ASP A 123 4.00 3.30 11.07
CA ASP A 123 4.04 4.41 10.13
C ASP A 123 5.37 4.45 9.35
N ASP A 124 6.22 3.43 9.54
CA ASP A 124 7.49 3.29 8.83
C ASP A 124 7.25 3.06 7.34
N SER A 125 7.44 4.14 6.57
CA SER A 125 7.29 4.17 5.11
C SER A 125 8.09 3.07 4.41
N SER A 126 9.26 2.69 4.94
CA SER A 126 10.09 1.64 4.33
C SER A 126 9.41 0.28 4.38
N LYS A 127 8.77 -0.05 5.50
CA LYS A 127 8.01 -1.30 5.67
C LYS A 127 6.78 -1.34 4.79
N ILE A 128 6.07 -0.21 4.68
CA ILE A 128 4.89 -0.09 3.80
C ILE A 128 5.28 -0.26 2.33
N ILE A 129 6.37 0.40 1.91
CA ILE A 129 6.94 0.24 0.57
C ILE A 129 7.30 -1.22 0.29
N ASP A 130 7.95 -1.89 1.23
CA ASP A 130 8.36 -3.29 1.06
C ASP A 130 7.17 -4.24 0.96
N LYS A 131 6.10 -4.02 1.74
CA LYS A 131 4.83 -4.76 1.58
C LYS A 131 4.27 -4.60 0.15
N ILE A 132 4.24 -3.37 -0.37
CA ILE A 132 3.74 -3.11 -1.74
C ILE A 132 4.60 -3.80 -2.80
N ARG A 133 5.94 -3.77 -2.65
CA ARG A 133 6.88 -4.45 -3.56
C ARG A 133 6.72 -5.96 -3.56
N ARG A 134 6.37 -6.55 -2.42
CA ARG A 134 6.10 -7.99 -2.28
C ARG A 134 4.69 -8.38 -2.75
N GLY A 135 3.84 -7.42 -3.12
CA GLY A 135 2.45 -7.68 -3.45
C GLY A 135 1.56 -7.94 -2.23
N GLU A 136 2.02 -7.58 -1.03
CA GLU A 136 1.30 -7.73 0.24
C GLU A 136 0.33 -6.54 0.44
N PHE A 137 -0.58 -6.35 -0.50
CA PHE A 137 -1.61 -5.32 -0.45
C PHE A 137 -2.92 -5.82 -1.05
N TYR A 138 -4.03 -5.23 -0.59
CA TYR A 138 -5.36 -5.41 -1.15
C TYR A 138 -5.80 -4.14 -1.88
N THR A 139 -7.00 -4.16 -2.44
CA THR A 139 -7.59 -3.02 -3.15
C THR A 139 -8.91 -2.62 -2.52
N SER A 140 -9.48 -1.50 -2.94
CA SER A 140 -10.87 -1.19 -2.59
C SER A 140 -11.90 -2.10 -3.28
N ASN A 141 -11.49 -2.87 -4.30
CA ASN A 141 -12.36 -3.82 -5.01
C ASN A 141 -11.88 -5.27 -4.85
N PRO A 142 -12.54 -6.08 -3.99
CA PRO A 142 -12.21 -7.48 -3.74
C PRO A 142 -12.04 -8.35 -4.97
N LYS A 143 -12.81 -8.07 -6.03
CA LYS A 143 -12.80 -8.88 -7.25
C LYS A 143 -11.56 -8.69 -8.12
N ARG A 144 -10.77 -7.64 -7.87
CA ARG A 144 -9.52 -7.36 -8.61
C ARG A 144 -8.28 -8.02 -8.00
N HIS A 145 -8.41 -8.69 -6.86
CA HIS A 145 -7.31 -9.31 -6.17
C HIS A 145 -7.23 -10.83 -6.47
N PRO A 146 -6.02 -11.41 -6.61
CA PRO A 146 -4.71 -10.75 -6.56
C PRO A 146 -4.44 -9.90 -7.81
N MET A 147 -3.95 -8.67 -7.60
CA MET A 147 -3.45 -7.85 -8.70
C MET A 147 -2.03 -8.29 -9.07
N SER A 148 -1.69 -8.22 -10.36
CA SER A 148 -0.31 -8.32 -10.80
C SER A 148 0.50 -7.06 -10.45
N TYR A 149 1.77 -7.06 -10.82
CA TYR A 149 2.71 -5.98 -10.62
C TYR A 149 2.16 -4.59 -11.00
N LEU A 150 2.26 -3.62 -10.08
CA LEU A 150 1.67 -2.27 -10.23
C LEU A 150 2.49 -1.33 -11.13
N GLY A 151 3.74 -1.65 -11.44
CA GLY A 151 4.63 -0.74 -12.15
C GLY A 151 5.24 0.31 -11.23
N ARG A 152 5.36 1.55 -11.74
CA ARG A 152 5.72 2.71 -10.92
C ARG A 152 4.50 3.11 -10.07
N VAL A 153 4.69 3.24 -8.77
CA VAL A 153 3.65 3.57 -7.79
C VAL A 153 4.04 4.87 -7.10
N LYS A 154 3.18 5.89 -7.22
CA LYS A 154 3.30 7.16 -6.52
C LYS A 154 2.13 7.30 -5.56
N ILE A 155 2.39 7.17 -4.26
CA ILE A 155 1.40 7.38 -3.21
C ILE A 155 1.36 8.87 -2.89
N PHE A 156 0.19 9.48 -3.08
CA PHE A 156 0.01 10.93 -2.93
C PHE A 156 -0.89 11.29 -1.74
N ASP A 157 -1.63 10.33 -1.19
CA ASP A 157 -2.48 10.53 -0.02
C ASP A 157 -2.62 9.21 0.77
N SER A 158 -2.86 9.33 2.07
CA SER A 158 -2.92 8.20 2.99
C SER A 158 -3.82 8.49 4.17
N GLU A 159 -4.67 7.52 4.51
CA GLU A 159 -5.47 7.54 5.73
C GLU A 159 -5.47 6.17 6.42
N ILE A 160 -5.92 6.13 7.67
CA ILE A 160 -6.13 4.87 8.39
C ILE A 160 -7.58 4.42 8.21
N GLY A 161 -7.73 3.14 7.92
CA GLY A 161 -9.03 2.49 7.84
C GLY A 161 -9.00 1.10 8.47
N TYR A 162 -10.16 0.47 8.47
CA TYR A 162 -10.38 -0.87 8.96
C TYR A 162 -10.99 -1.71 7.87
N TYR A 163 -10.26 -2.73 7.47
CA TYR A 163 -10.62 -3.56 6.34
C TYR A 163 -11.02 -4.96 6.82
N ASN A 164 -12.10 -5.50 6.25
CA ASN A 164 -12.61 -6.83 6.57
C ASN A 164 -11.86 -7.91 5.80
N GLN A 165 -10.85 -8.51 6.46
CA GLN A 165 -9.97 -9.52 5.89
C GLN A 165 -10.71 -10.79 5.42
N THR A 166 -11.85 -11.11 6.04
CA THR A 166 -12.63 -12.32 5.74
C THR A 166 -13.22 -12.30 4.33
N LEU A 167 -13.51 -11.12 3.77
CA LEU A 167 -14.09 -10.98 2.44
C LEU A 167 -13.16 -11.43 1.31
N TYR A 168 -11.85 -11.25 1.45
CA TYR A 168 -10.88 -11.72 0.46
C TYR A 168 -10.50 -13.19 0.63
N GLN A 169 -10.81 -13.79 1.78
CA GLN A 169 -10.65 -15.22 1.99
C GLN A 169 -11.84 -16.03 1.49
N PHE A 170 -12.91 -15.37 0.98
CA PHE A 170 -14.16 -16.00 0.56
C PHE A 170 -14.75 -16.95 1.62
N LYS A 171 -14.55 -16.65 2.90
CA LYS A 171 -15.07 -17.45 4.01
C LYS A 171 -16.38 -16.85 4.49
N GLU A 172 -17.42 -17.67 4.57
CA GLU A 172 -18.63 -17.31 5.30
C GLU A 172 -18.34 -17.32 6.81
N GLY A 173 -18.84 -16.32 7.54
CA GLY A 173 -18.69 -16.23 9.00
C GLY A 173 -18.38 -14.82 9.50
N THR A 174 -17.98 -14.74 10.78
CA THR A 174 -17.66 -13.48 11.45
C THR A 174 -16.48 -12.77 10.78
N GLY A 175 -16.69 -11.54 10.33
CA GLY A 175 -15.68 -10.70 9.70
C GLY A 175 -14.56 -10.30 10.67
N PHE A 176 -13.32 -10.27 10.20
CA PHE A 176 -12.17 -9.75 10.95
C PHE A 176 -11.75 -8.39 10.42
N TYR A 177 -11.91 -7.36 11.24
CA TYR A 177 -11.58 -5.98 10.87
C TYR A 177 -10.20 -5.64 11.43
N VAL A 178 -9.25 -5.44 10.52
CA VAL A 178 -7.86 -5.13 10.84
C VAL A 178 -7.51 -3.70 10.41
N PRO A 179 -6.65 -3.00 11.16
CA PRO A 179 -6.21 -1.67 10.76
C PRO A 179 -5.33 -1.77 9.51
N VAL A 180 -5.62 -0.90 8.54
CA VAL A 180 -4.90 -0.79 7.27
C VAL A 180 -4.57 0.67 6.97
N TRP A 181 -3.44 0.87 6.31
CA TRP A 181 -3.18 2.06 5.53
C TRP A 181 -4.01 2.00 4.25
N VAL A 182 -4.89 2.99 4.09
CA VAL A 182 -5.61 3.26 2.85
C VAL A 182 -4.77 4.25 2.07
N LEU A 183 -4.09 3.77 1.04
CA LEU A 183 -3.12 4.53 0.26
C LEU A 183 -3.73 4.86 -1.11
N HIS A 184 -3.86 6.15 -1.40
CA HIS A 184 -4.26 6.60 -2.73
C HIS A 184 -3.01 6.77 -3.60
N ALA A 185 -2.98 6.03 -4.70
CA ALA A 185 -1.79 5.92 -5.52
C ALA A 185 -2.10 6.09 -7.01
N GLU A 186 -1.13 6.62 -7.73
CA GLU A 186 -1.07 6.54 -9.19
C GLU A 186 -0.10 5.43 -9.59
N THR A 187 -0.58 4.52 -10.42
CA THR A 187 0.16 3.34 -10.89
C THR A 187 0.32 3.42 -12.41
N SER A 188 1.48 3.04 -12.93
CA SER A 188 1.68 3.06 -14.39
C SER A 188 0.83 2.01 -15.11
N ASN A 189 0.45 0.92 -14.44
CA ASN A 189 -0.25 -0.20 -15.07
C ASN A 189 -1.77 -0.12 -14.95
N TYR A 190 -2.28 0.57 -13.92
CA TYR A 190 -3.71 0.62 -13.62
C TYR A 190 -4.25 2.05 -13.44
N GLY A 191 -3.41 3.07 -13.57
CA GLY A 191 -3.78 4.45 -13.28
C GLY A 191 -4.03 4.65 -11.78
N LYS A 192 -5.07 5.41 -11.44
CA LYS A 192 -5.41 5.71 -10.04
C LYS A 192 -5.99 4.48 -9.35
N GLU A 193 -5.38 4.08 -8.24
CA GLU A 193 -5.79 2.95 -7.43
C GLU A 193 -5.82 3.30 -5.94
N THR A 194 -6.58 2.51 -5.17
CA THR A 194 -6.56 2.56 -3.71
C THR A 194 -6.01 1.25 -3.19
N LEU A 195 -4.82 1.32 -2.60
CA LEU A 195 -4.12 0.17 -2.04
C LEU A 195 -4.41 0.09 -0.54
N LEU A 196 -4.77 -1.09 -0.06
CA LEU A 196 -4.98 -1.35 1.37
C LEU A 196 -3.80 -2.18 1.86
N VAL A 197 -2.97 -1.62 2.73
CA VAL A 197 -1.79 -2.29 3.29
C VAL A 197 -2.01 -2.48 4.78
N GLU A 198 -1.86 -3.69 5.29
CA GLU A 198 -1.99 -3.95 6.73
C GLU A 198 -1.04 -3.04 7.53
N ALA A 199 -1.59 -2.29 8.48
CA ALA A 199 -0.83 -1.30 9.25
C ALA A 199 0.00 -1.93 10.38
N PHE A 200 -0.20 -3.21 10.68
CA PHE A 200 0.47 -3.91 11.77
C PHE A 200 1.66 -4.76 11.30
N ILE A 201 2.58 -5.03 12.24
CA ILE A 201 3.79 -5.85 12.06
C ILE A 201 3.62 -7.18 12.79
#